data_AF-A0A063ZAA9-F1
#
_entry.id   AF-A0A063ZAA9-F1
#
_cell.length_a   1.000
_cell.length_b   1.000
_cell.length_c   1.000
_cell.angle_alpha   90.00
_cell.angle_beta   90.00
_cell.angle_gamma   90.00
#
_symmetry.space_group_name_H-M   'P 1'
#
loop_
_entity.id
_entity.type
_entity.pdbx_description
1 polymer ?
#
loop_
_entity_poly.entity_id
_entity_poly.type
_entity_poly.pdbx_seq_one_letter_code
_entity_poly.pdbx_strand_id
1 'polypeptide(L)' 'NVGIIVDDVHSVVSVRNDQIERISDGITSSISSYVKAIIKIGDEEDEKAKTLIIWLDVQKVIGDLGSDLGNH' A
#
# COMPACT_ATOMS: atom_id res chain seq x y z
N ASN A 1 13.99 5.20 16.17
CA ASN A 1 13.67 5.44 14.74
C ASN A 1 13.58 4.12 14.04
N VAL A 2 12.46 3.84 13.37
CA VAL A 2 12.26 2.63 12.55
C VAL A 2 12.45 3.03 11.08
N GLY A 3 13.15 2.20 10.31
CA GLY A 3 13.38 2.41 8.87
C GLY A 3 12.88 1.21 8.07
N ILE A 4 12.47 1.46 6.82
CA ILE A 4 12.07 0.43 5.86
C ILE A 4 13.13 0.35 4.76
N ILE A 5 13.60 -0.86 4.46
CA ILE A 5 14.52 -1.11 3.36
C ILE A 5 13.69 -1.37 2.10
N VAL A 6 14.01 -0.67 1.02
CA VAL A 6 13.39 -0.82 -0.30
C VAL A 6 14.48 -0.96 -1.36
N ASP A 7 14.17 -1.58 -2.49
CA ASP A 7 15.11 -1.75 -3.60
C ASP A 7 15.41 -0.41 -4.31
N ASP A 8 14.36 0.34 -4.67
CA ASP A 8 14.49 1.67 -5.26
C ASP A 8 13.27 2.56 -4.95
N VAL A 9 13.48 3.89 -4.98
CA VAL A 9 12.40 4.88 -4.87
C VAL A 9 12.14 5.48 -6.25
N HIS A 10 11.06 5.02 -6.89
CA HIS A 10 10.80 5.36 -8.28
C HIS A 10 10.38 6.84 -8.49
N SER A 11 9.37 7.31 -7.74
CA SER A 11 8.86 8.69 -7.86
C SER A 11 7.87 9.03 -6.74
N VAL A 12 7.51 10.31 -6.65
CA VAL A 12 6.39 10.80 -5.82
C VAL A 12 5.26 11.20 -6.76
N VAL A 13 4.07 10.62 -6.55
CA VAL A 13 2.92 10.80 -7.44
C VAL A 13 1.72 11.31 -6.64
N SER A 14 0.99 12.27 -7.21
CA SER A 14 -0.30 12.70 -6.67
C SER A 14 -1.40 11.73 -7.10
N VAL A 15 -2.19 11.26 -6.15
CA VAL A 15 -3.24 10.27 -6.38
C VAL A 15 -4.59 10.90 -6.11
N ARG A 16 -5.51 10.80 -7.08
CA ARG A 16 -6.90 11.25 -6.94
C ARG A 16 -7.75 10.14 -6.31
N ASN A 17 -8.82 10.52 -5.61
CA ASN A 17 -9.66 9.56 -4.86
C ASN A 17 -10.34 8.51 -5.76
N ASP A 18 -10.68 8.87 -6.99
CA ASP A 18 -11.27 8.00 -8.00
C ASP A 18 -10.29 6.91 -8.48
N GLN A 19 -8.99 7.12 -8.32
CA GLN A 19 -7.94 6.14 -8.64
C GLN A 19 -7.73 5.11 -7.51
N ILE A 20 -8.40 5.29 -6.37
CA ILE A 20 -8.22 4.48 -5.16
C ILE A 20 -9.32 3.43 -5.08
N GLU A 21 -8.95 2.17 -5.32
CA GLU A 21 -9.80 1.03 -5.09
C GLU A 21 -9.60 0.52 -3.67
N ARG A 22 -10.65 0.70 -2.84
CA ARG A 22 -10.65 0.13 -1.50
C ARG A 22 -10.81 -1.37 -1.61
N ILE A 23 -9.95 -2.08 -0.89
CA ILE A 23 -10.07 -3.53 -0.76
C ILE A 23 -11.40 -3.82 -0.04
N SER A 24 -12.34 -4.45 -0.75
CA SER A 24 -13.53 -5.02 -0.15
C SER A 24 -13.19 -6.34 0.53
N ASP A 25 -14.08 -6.82 1.40
CA ASP A 25 -13.94 -8.01 2.26
C ASP A 25 -13.62 -9.33 1.52
N GLY A 26 -13.38 -9.32 0.20
CA GLY A 26 -13.00 -10.48 -0.61
C GLY A 26 -11.50 -10.81 -0.62
N ILE A 27 -10.60 -9.86 -0.29
CA ILE A 27 -9.16 -10.15 -0.15
C ILE A 27 -8.89 -10.56 1.31
N THR A 28 -9.42 -11.73 1.71
CA THR A 28 -9.22 -12.30 3.04
C THR A 28 -7.89 -13.06 3.09
N SER A 29 -6.81 -12.33 3.36
CA SER A 29 -5.56 -12.91 3.83
C SER A 29 -4.91 -11.92 4.79
N SER A 30 -4.04 -12.40 5.69
CA SER A 30 -3.38 -11.63 6.75
C SER A 30 -2.74 -10.29 6.28
N ILE A 31 -2.44 -10.19 4.98
CA ILE A 31 -1.94 -9.00 4.30
C ILE A 31 -2.94 -7.84 4.28
N SER A 32 -4.26 -8.08 4.21
CA SER A 32 -5.26 -7.01 4.14
C SER A 32 -5.21 -6.09 5.35
N SER A 33 -4.74 -6.61 6.50
CA SER A 33 -4.58 -5.84 7.71
C SER A 33 -3.59 -4.68 7.60
N TYR A 34 -2.62 -4.75 6.67
CA TYR A 34 -1.58 -3.74 6.45
C TYR A 34 -1.75 -2.96 5.14
N VAL A 35 -2.73 -3.30 4.31
CA VAL A 35 -2.97 -2.63 3.03
C VAL A 35 -4.15 -1.67 3.17
N LYS A 36 -3.96 -0.39 2.89
CA LYS A 36 -5.03 0.63 2.91
C LYS A 36 -5.96 0.51 1.71
N ALA A 37 -5.37 0.35 0.53
CA ALA A 37 -6.07 0.32 -0.74
C ALA A 37 -5.13 -0.13 -1.87
N ILE A 38 -5.70 -0.31 -3.04
CA ILE A 38 -4.98 -0.50 -4.30
C ILE A 38 -5.20 0.76 -5.14
N ILE A 39 -4.13 1.29 -5.74
CA ILE A 39 -4.19 2.45 -6.62
C ILE A 39 -3.97 1.97 -8.05
N LYS A 40 -4.90 2.31 -8.94
CA LYS A 40 -4.82 2.02 -10.37
C LYS A 40 -4.43 3.28 -11.12
N ILE A 41 -3.25 3.27 -11.76
CA ILE A 41 -2.77 4.38 -12.58
C ILE A 41 -2.78 3.96 -14.05
N GLY A 42 -3.48 4.75 -14.85
CA GLY A 42 -3.69 4.56 -16.29
C GLY A 42 -5.06 5.10 -16.69
N ASP A 43 -5.19 5.62 -17.92
CA ASP A 43 -6.51 6.02 -18.45
C ASP A 43 -7.34 4.79 -18.80
N GLU A 44 -8.66 4.87 -18.63
CA GLU A 44 -9.56 3.75 -18.96
C GLU A 44 -9.55 3.42 -20.46
N GLU A 45 -9.20 4.39 -21.31
CA GLU A 45 -9.15 4.29 -22.77
C GLU A 45 -7.80 3.82 -23.33
N ASP A 46 -6.73 3.78 -22.52
CA ASP A 46 -5.40 3.38 -22.98
C ASP A 46 -5.16 1.90 -22.63
N GLU A 47 -5.14 1.03 -23.64
CA GLU A 47 -4.86 -0.41 -23.48
C GLU A 47 -3.42 -0.70 -22.98
N LYS A 48 -2.60 0.34 -22.82
CA LYS A 48 -1.22 0.23 -22.34
C LYS A 48 -1.19 0.07 -20.82
N ALA A 49 -0.62 -1.05 -20.40
CA ALA A 49 -0.14 -1.40 -19.05
C ALA A 49 -0.66 -0.51 -17.90
N LYS A 50 -1.82 -0.87 -17.34
CA LYS A 50 -2.31 -0.30 -16.09
C LYS A 50 -1.29 -0.60 -14.98
N THR A 51 -0.75 0.44 -14.37
CA THR A 51 0.14 0.29 -13.22
C THR A 51 -0.70 0.08 -11.98
N LEU A 52 -0.42 -1.00 -11.25
CA LEU A 52 -1.08 -1.33 -10.00
C LEU A 52 -0.13 -1.03 -8.84
N ILE A 53 -0.54 -0.17 -7.92
CA ILE A 53 0.24 0.18 -6.73
C ILE A 53 -0.50 -0.32 -5.48
N ILE A 54 0.20 -1.06 -4.62
CA ILE A 54 -0.31 -1.49 -3.32
C ILE A 54 0.00 -0.40 -2.30
N TRP A 55 -1.01 0.21 -1.68
CA TRP A 55 -0.81 1.24 -0.68
C TRP A 55 -0.77 0.63 0.73
N LEU A 56 0.42 0.63 1.34
CA LEU A 56 0.63 0.12 2.70
C LEU A 56 0.27 1.14 3.78
N ASP A 57 -0.29 0.66 4.88
CA ASP A 57 -0.42 1.40 6.13
C ASP A 57 0.87 1.35 6.93
N VAL A 58 1.78 2.26 6.58
CA VAL A 58 3.10 2.35 7.24
C VAL A 58 2.97 2.63 8.75
N GLN A 59 1.93 3.34 9.21
CA GLN A 59 1.75 3.59 10.64
C GLN A 59 1.43 2.29 11.38
N LYS A 60 0.57 1.45 10.81
CA LYS A 60 0.25 0.15 11.39
C LYS A 60 1.43 -0.81 11.33
N VAL A 61 2.11 -0.89 10.19
CA VAL A 61 3.31 -1.72 10.03
C VAL A 61 4.36 -1.38 11.08
N ILE A 62 4.66 -0.08 11.27
CA ILE A 62 5.64 0.36 12.27
C ILE A 62 5.12 0.12 13.70
N GLY A 63 3.82 0.34 13.95
CA GLY A 63 3.20 0.12 15.25
C GLY A 63 3.30 -1.34 15.69
N ASP A 64 2.92 -2.28 14.84
CA ASP A 64 2.94 -3.71 15.16
C ASP A 64 4.39 -4.21 15.35
N LEU A 65 5.32 -3.78 14.48
CA LEU A 65 6.75 -4.12 14.61
C LEU A 65 7.40 -3.48 15.86
N GLY A 66 6.99 -2.27 16.23
CA GLY A 66 7.50 -1.59 17.42
C GLY A 66 6.95 -2.17 18.73
N SER A 67 5.74 -2.74 18.68
CA SER A 67 5.08 -3.36 19.83
C SER A 67 5.73 -4.70 20.20
N ASP A 68 6.15 -5.49 19.21
CA ASP A 68 6.83 -6.78 19.44
C ASP A 68 8.22 -6.64 20.08
N LEU A 69 8.88 -5.48 19.92
CA LEU A 69 10.18 -5.20 20.53
C LEU A 69 10.09 -4.76 22.01
N GLY A 70 8.89 -4.50 22.53
CA GLY A 70 8.68 -4.03 23.91
C GLY A 70 8.35 -5.13 24.93
N ASN A 71 8.20 -6.38 24.49
CA ASN A 71 7.76 -7.52 25.32
C ASN A 71 8.85 -8.59 25.55
N HIS A 72 10.12 -8.26 25.33
CA HIS A 72 11.27 -9.13 25.65
C HIS A 72 12.35 -8.37 26.43
#